data_AF-A0A7S1DIU7-F1
#
_entry.id   AF-A0A7S1DIU7-F1
#
_cell.length_a   1.000
_cell.length_b   1.000
_cell.length_c   1.000
_cell.angle_alpha   90.00
_cell.angle_beta   90.00
_cell.angle_gamma   90.00
#
_symmetry.space_group_name_H-M   'P 1'
#
loop_
_entity.id
_entity.type
_entity.pdbx_description
1 polymer ?
#
loop_
_entity_poly.entity_id
_entity_poly.type
_entity_poly.pdbx_seq_one_letter_code
_entity_poly.pdbx_strand_id
1 'polypeptide(L)'
;VVVGRNDGYGEGFNNRLQTFLNVTRELSCQHKLRAEVVLVEWNPPPTSPPLLDAVSWPRLDACIPLRAVTVPSQVHDKIPNKRRIPLFEYWAKNVGVRLSSGDFVLVTNPDIIVTPPLFRYLALEALDKGSMYRIDRHDVGPSHPGCGMSRAVETPGDAEAVAGECLGGVSQVQSPPLPNTKTTRPTNTQATTPTDI
;
A
#
# COMPACT_ATOMS: atom_id res chain seq x y z
N VAL A 1 -0.32 -6.24 -1.45
CA VAL A 1 -1.34 -6.73 -0.52
C VAL A 1 -1.90 -5.58 0.27
N VAL A 2 -3.22 -5.38 0.22
CA VAL A 2 -3.97 -4.41 1.01
C VAL A 2 -5.13 -5.10 1.72
N VAL A 3 -5.61 -4.49 2.81
CA VAL A 3 -6.66 -5.05 3.66
C VAL A 3 -7.76 -4.02 3.86
N GLY A 4 -9.00 -4.49 3.96
CA GLY A 4 -10.13 -3.63 4.27
C GLY A 4 -11.27 -4.32 4.98
N ARG A 5 -12.23 -3.48 5.39
CA ARG A 5 -13.54 -3.87 5.90
C ARG A 5 -14.53 -2.74 5.57
N ASN A 6 -15.72 -3.07 5.08
CA ASN A 6 -16.72 -2.07 4.70
C ASN A 6 -17.57 -1.58 5.89
N ASP A 7 -16.91 -0.99 6.89
CA ASP A 7 -17.56 -0.40 8.08
C ASP A 7 -17.10 1.04 8.36
N GLY A 8 -16.44 1.67 7.39
CA GLY A 8 -15.89 3.01 7.55
C GLY A 8 -14.60 3.05 8.39
N TYR A 9 -13.90 1.92 8.55
CA TYR A 9 -12.63 1.84 9.28
C TYR A 9 -11.64 2.97 8.92
N GLY A 10 -11.23 3.76 9.93
CA GLY A 10 -10.34 4.91 9.75
C GLY A 10 -10.98 6.09 9.02
N GLU A 11 -12.32 6.20 8.99
CA GLU A 11 -13.14 7.26 8.40
C GLU A 11 -12.98 7.43 6.88
N GLY A 12 -14.00 7.15 6.07
CA GLY A 12 -13.90 7.32 4.61
C GLY A 12 -13.00 6.29 3.91
N PHE A 13 -12.89 5.08 4.49
CA PHE A 13 -12.10 3.97 3.95
C PHE A 13 -12.31 3.74 2.45
N ASN A 14 -13.57 3.65 2.02
CA ASN A 14 -13.91 3.32 0.62
C ASN A 14 -13.38 4.38 -0.36
N ASN A 15 -13.39 5.66 0.02
CA ASN A 15 -12.83 6.72 -0.81
C ASN A 15 -11.32 6.58 -0.95
N ARG A 16 -10.62 6.29 0.15
CA ARG A 16 -9.16 6.08 0.11
C ARG A 16 -8.79 4.84 -0.67
N LEU A 17 -9.52 3.73 -0.46
CA LEU A 17 -9.36 2.52 -1.25
C LEU A 17 -9.59 2.80 -2.74
N GLN A 18 -10.63 3.56 -3.10
CA GLN A 18 -10.90 3.95 -4.48
C GLN A 18 -9.73 4.75 -5.07
N THR A 19 -9.21 5.74 -4.34
CA THR A 19 -8.04 6.52 -4.76
C THR A 19 -6.82 5.62 -4.96
N PHE A 20 -6.54 4.72 -4.02
CA PHE A 20 -5.45 3.76 -4.14
C PHE A 20 -5.59 2.89 -5.39
N LEU A 21 -6.78 2.35 -5.65
CA LEU A 21 -7.06 1.51 -6.82
C LEU A 21 -6.88 2.28 -8.13
N ASN A 22 -7.36 3.52 -8.19
CA ASN A 22 -7.23 4.38 -9.37
C ASN A 22 -5.77 4.71 -9.67
N VAL A 23 -5.02 5.16 -8.67
CA VAL A 23 -3.59 5.49 -8.84
C VAL A 23 -2.78 4.25 -9.17
N THR A 24 -3.01 3.15 -8.47
CA THR A 24 -2.32 1.87 -8.72
C THR A 24 -2.56 1.41 -10.15
N ARG A 25 -3.81 1.48 -10.62
CA ARG A 25 -4.17 1.15 -12.00
C ARG A 25 -3.40 2.02 -12.98
N GLU A 26 -3.50 3.34 -12.85
CA GLU A 26 -2.89 4.30 -13.77
C GLU A 26 -1.38 4.08 -13.88
N LEU A 27 -0.68 4.01 -12.75
CA LEU A 27 0.76 3.81 -12.73
C LEU A 27 1.17 2.43 -13.23
N SER A 28 0.36 1.39 -12.97
CA SER A 28 0.63 0.05 -13.50
C SER A 28 0.52 0.02 -15.01
N CYS A 29 -0.52 0.65 -15.58
CA CYS A 29 -0.71 0.75 -17.02
C CYS A 29 0.45 1.55 -17.66
N GLN A 30 0.77 2.72 -17.10
CA GLN A 30 1.78 3.63 -17.61
C GLN A 30 3.18 2.98 -17.65
N HIS A 31 3.54 2.23 -16.61
CA HIS A 31 4.86 1.64 -16.47
C HIS A 31 4.91 0.15 -16.87
N LYS A 32 3.81 -0.43 -17.35
CA LYS A 32 3.68 -1.85 -17.70
C LYS A 32 4.16 -2.77 -16.57
N LEU A 33 3.80 -2.42 -15.34
CA LEU A 33 4.25 -3.13 -14.15
C LEU A 33 3.72 -4.56 -14.16
N ARG A 34 4.60 -5.55 -13.99
CA ARG A 34 4.21 -6.94 -13.77
C ARG A 34 3.90 -7.18 -12.29
N ALA A 35 2.65 -6.93 -11.91
CA ALA A 35 2.19 -7.08 -10.53
C ALA A 35 0.74 -7.59 -10.47
N GLU A 36 0.25 -7.84 -9.26
CA GLU A 36 -1.16 -8.04 -8.96
C GLU A 36 -1.54 -7.25 -7.69
N VAL A 37 -2.82 -6.90 -7.56
CA VAL A 37 -3.37 -6.40 -6.30
C VAL A 37 -4.10 -7.55 -5.60
N VAL A 38 -3.63 -7.92 -4.41
CA VAL A 38 -4.39 -8.80 -3.51
C VAL A 38 -5.10 -7.94 -2.46
N LEU A 39 -6.42 -7.87 -2.53
CA LEU A 39 -7.28 -7.23 -1.54
C LEU A 39 -7.90 -8.28 -0.63
N VAL A 40 -7.65 -8.18 0.68
CA VAL A 40 -8.27 -9.04 1.68
C VAL A 40 -9.33 -8.26 2.44
N GLU A 41 -10.59 -8.63 2.25
CA GLU A 41 -11.70 -8.18 3.08
C GLU A 41 -11.82 -9.10 4.30
N TRP A 42 -11.65 -8.54 5.50
CA TRP A 42 -11.64 -9.34 6.72
C TRP A 42 -12.89 -9.09 7.57
N ASN A 43 -13.58 -10.19 7.90
CA ASN A 43 -14.75 -10.18 8.77
C ASN A 43 -15.81 -9.15 8.30
N PRO A 44 -16.28 -9.19 7.05
CA PRO A 44 -17.21 -8.18 6.54
C PRO A 44 -18.45 -8.04 7.44
N PRO A 45 -18.94 -6.82 7.71
CA PRO A 45 -20.18 -6.63 8.44
C PRO A 45 -21.36 -7.24 7.66
N PRO A 46 -22.29 -7.96 8.32
CA PRO A 46 -23.41 -8.58 7.63
C PRO A 46 -24.43 -7.56 7.08
N THR A 47 -24.38 -6.32 7.56
CA THR A 47 -25.28 -5.23 7.16
C THR A 47 -24.72 -4.36 6.04
N SER A 48 -23.46 -4.57 5.66
CA SER A 48 -22.79 -3.81 4.61
C SER A 48 -22.62 -4.69 3.37
N PRO A 49 -22.67 -4.13 2.15
CA PRO A 49 -22.26 -4.87 0.97
C PRO A 49 -20.78 -5.26 1.09
N PRO A 50 -20.35 -6.37 0.46
CA PRO A 50 -18.94 -6.71 0.32
C PRO A 50 -18.13 -5.54 -0.24
N LEU A 51 -16.86 -5.42 0.13
CA LEU A 51 -15.99 -4.38 -0.42
C LEU A 51 -15.91 -4.40 -1.94
N LEU A 52 -16.00 -5.59 -2.54
CA LEU A 52 -16.09 -5.75 -4.01
C LEU A 52 -17.27 -5.02 -4.63
N ASP A 53 -18.37 -4.87 -3.90
CA ASP A 53 -19.58 -4.22 -4.39
C ASP A 53 -19.65 -2.75 -3.95
N ALA A 54 -18.79 -2.35 -3.00
CA ALA A 54 -18.80 -1.03 -2.37
C ALA A 54 -17.87 0.01 -3.03
N VAL A 55 -16.99 -0.41 -3.94
CA VAL A 55 -16.08 0.47 -4.68
C VAL A 55 -16.15 0.18 -6.18
N SER A 56 -15.80 1.18 -6.98
CA SER A 56 -15.71 1.07 -8.42
C SER A 56 -14.37 0.46 -8.82
N TRP A 57 -14.40 -0.55 -9.69
CA TRP A 57 -13.19 -1.20 -10.18
C TRP A 57 -12.74 -0.58 -11.50
N PRO A 58 -11.62 0.17 -11.55
CA PRO A 58 -11.22 0.92 -12.73
C PRO A 58 -10.58 0.02 -13.79
N ARG A 59 -11.30 -0.99 -14.29
CA ARG A 59 -10.78 -2.06 -15.18
C ARG A 59 -9.31 -2.38 -14.89
N LEU A 60 -9.02 -2.63 -13.61
CA LEU A 60 -7.66 -2.88 -13.11
C LEU A 60 -7.02 -4.04 -13.87
N ASP A 61 -7.84 -5.07 -14.10
CA ASP A 61 -7.58 -6.26 -14.88
C ASP A 61 -7.08 -5.99 -16.32
N ALA A 62 -7.37 -4.81 -16.89
CA ALA A 62 -6.80 -4.41 -18.17
C ALA A 62 -5.28 -4.17 -18.10
N CYS A 63 -4.72 -3.96 -16.91
CA CYS A 63 -3.30 -3.67 -16.71
C CYS A 63 -2.62 -4.63 -15.72
N ILE A 64 -3.26 -4.90 -14.57
CA ILE A 64 -2.78 -5.87 -13.58
C ILE A 64 -3.95 -6.66 -12.96
N PRO A 65 -3.78 -7.95 -12.64
CA PRO A 65 -4.83 -8.72 -12.00
C PRO A 65 -5.21 -8.16 -10.62
N LEU A 66 -6.50 -8.24 -10.31
CA LEU A 66 -7.03 -8.05 -8.98
C LEU A 66 -7.50 -9.39 -8.42
N ARG A 67 -7.00 -9.74 -7.24
CA ARG A 67 -7.43 -10.90 -6.47
C ARG A 67 -8.08 -10.42 -5.18
N ALA A 68 -9.40 -10.51 -5.11
CA ALA A 68 -10.14 -10.22 -3.88
C ALA A 68 -10.41 -11.49 -3.09
N VAL A 69 -10.21 -11.43 -1.78
CA VAL A 69 -10.35 -12.55 -0.86
C VAL A 69 -11.16 -12.09 0.34
N THR A 70 -12.27 -12.76 0.61
CA THR A 70 -13.06 -12.51 1.82
C THR A 70 -12.73 -13.54 2.88
N VAL A 71 -12.26 -13.08 4.04
CA VAL A 71 -12.13 -13.90 5.24
C VAL A 71 -13.42 -13.79 6.05
N PRO A 72 -14.20 -14.87 6.19
CA PRO A 72 -15.54 -14.77 6.75
C PRO A 72 -15.50 -14.70 8.29
N SER A 73 -16.61 -14.27 8.90
CA SER A 73 -16.70 -14.03 10.35
C SER A 73 -16.40 -15.29 11.18
N GLN A 74 -16.70 -16.48 10.67
CA GLN A 74 -16.42 -17.75 11.33
C GLN A 74 -14.91 -18.00 11.55
N VAL A 75 -14.04 -17.42 10.71
CA VAL A 75 -12.58 -17.48 10.91
C VAL A 75 -12.17 -16.48 12.00
N HIS A 76 -12.67 -15.25 11.91
CA HIS A 76 -12.45 -14.21 12.91
C HIS A 76 -12.92 -14.64 14.30
N ASP A 77 -14.04 -15.38 14.37
CA ASP A 77 -14.66 -15.84 15.60
C ASP A 77 -13.82 -16.84 16.39
N LYS A 78 -12.81 -17.45 15.77
CA LYS A 78 -11.90 -18.39 16.43
C LYS A 78 -10.71 -17.71 17.10
N ILE A 79 -10.52 -16.41 16.90
CA ILE A 79 -9.35 -15.67 17.37
C ILE A 79 -9.65 -15.00 18.73
N PRO A 80 -8.71 -15.03 19.70
CA PRO A 80 -8.83 -14.26 20.94
C PRO A 80 -9.08 -12.77 20.69
N ASN A 81 -9.77 -12.09 21.60
CA ASN A 81 -10.06 -10.65 21.53
C ASN A 81 -10.91 -10.18 20.33
N LYS A 82 -11.53 -11.09 19.58
CA LYS A 82 -12.40 -10.79 18.42
C LYS A 82 -13.40 -9.64 18.61
N ARG A 83 -14.02 -9.53 19.80
CA ARG A 83 -15.01 -8.49 20.09
C ARG A 83 -14.41 -7.08 20.16
N ARG A 84 -13.11 -6.94 20.42
CA ARG A 84 -12.43 -5.65 20.57
C ARG A 84 -11.78 -5.17 19.27
N ILE A 85 -11.40 -6.09 18.39
CA ILE A 85 -10.65 -5.79 17.18
C ILE A 85 -11.44 -6.32 15.99
N PRO A 86 -12.35 -5.53 15.38
CA PRO A 86 -13.20 -6.00 14.29
C PRO A 86 -12.41 -6.36 13.02
N LEU A 87 -11.23 -5.75 12.86
CA LEU A 87 -10.31 -5.95 11.74
C LEU A 87 -8.93 -6.38 12.25
N PHE A 88 -8.58 -7.66 12.08
CA PHE A 88 -7.23 -8.13 12.36
C PHE A 88 -6.31 -7.87 11.17
N GLU A 89 -5.90 -6.62 10.98
CA GLU A 89 -5.18 -6.14 9.79
C GLU A 89 -3.94 -6.99 9.44
N TYR A 90 -3.08 -7.30 10.44
CA TYR A 90 -1.87 -8.09 10.19
C TYR A 90 -2.16 -9.56 9.86
N TRP A 91 -3.26 -10.12 10.38
CA TRP A 91 -3.70 -11.47 10.02
C TRP A 91 -4.24 -11.52 8.59
N ALA A 92 -5.03 -10.51 8.21
CA ALA A 92 -5.51 -10.36 6.85
C ALA A 92 -4.34 -10.13 5.86
N LYS A 93 -3.32 -9.33 6.22
CA LYS A 93 -2.08 -9.19 5.44
C LYS A 93 -1.38 -10.53 5.27
N ASN A 94 -1.28 -11.34 6.33
CA ASN A 94 -0.72 -12.69 6.29
C ASN A 94 -1.49 -13.65 5.37
N VAL A 95 -2.82 -13.54 5.29
CA VAL A 95 -3.64 -14.27 4.31
C VAL A 95 -3.30 -13.81 2.90
N GLY A 96 -3.27 -12.49 2.66
CA GLY A 96 -2.96 -11.93 1.35
C GLY A 96 -1.57 -12.30 0.85
N VAL A 97 -0.55 -12.28 1.71
CA VAL A 97 0.82 -12.71 1.38
C VAL A 97 0.85 -14.18 0.96
N ARG A 98 0.17 -15.08 1.69
CA ARG A 98 0.12 -16.51 1.35
C ARG A 98 -0.58 -16.80 0.03
N LEU A 99 -1.50 -15.93 -0.37
CA LEU A 99 -2.25 -16.04 -1.62
C LEU A 99 -1.61 -15.24 -2.76
N SER A 100 -0.52 -14.52 -2.52
CA SER A 100 0.19 -13.77 -3.55
C SER A 100 1.03 -14.70 -4.42
N SER A 101 1.15 -14.37 -5.71
CA SER A 101 1.93 -15.12 -6.70
C SER A 101 3.24 -14.46 -7.11
N GLY A 102 3.46 -13.21 -6.70
CA GLY A 102 4.69 -12.47 -7.02
C GLY A 102 5.92 -12.93 -6.24
N ASP A 103 7.10 -12.79 -6.85
CA ASP A 103 8.40 -13.03 -6.21
C ASP A 103 8.68 -12.06 -5.04
N PHE A 104 8.08 -10.87 -5.09
CA PHE A 104 8.15 -9.84 -4.05
C PHE A 104 6.75 -9.42 -3.64
N VAL A 105 6.57 -9.05 -2.37
CA VAL A 105 5.29 -8.59 -1.85
C VAL A 105 5.42 -7.21 -1.21
N LEU A 106 4.74 -6.21 -1.78
CA LEU A 106 4.48 -4.95 -1.11
C LEU A 106 3.29 -5.11 -0.16
N VAL A 107 3.53 -5.05 1.14
CA VAL A 107 2.50 -5.03 2.18
C VAL A 107 2.28 -3.59 2.59
N THR A 108 1.11 -3.03 2.26
CA THR A 108 0.79 -1.61 2.49
C THR A 108 -0.65 -1.43 2.94
N ASN A 109 -1.00 -0.21 3.33
CA ASN A 109 -2.37 0.19 3.63
C ASN A 109 -2.99 0.87 2.40
N PRO A 110 -4.31 0.74 2.19
CA PRO A 110 -4.99 1.34 1.04
C PRO A 110 -5.16 2.87 1.15
N ASP A 111 -4.74 3.50 2.24
CA ASP A 111 -4.64 4.95 2.39
C ASP A 111 -3.27 5.52 2.01
N ILE A 112 -2.32 4.66 1.62
CA ILE A 112 -0.99 5.07 1.16
C ILE A 112 -0.98 5.12 -0.37
N ILE A 113 -0.75 6.32 -0.91
CA ILE A 113 -0.54 6.52 -2.34
C ILE A 113 0.94 6.30 -2.65
N VAL A 114 1.21 5.46 -3.65
CA VAL A 114 2.58 5.18 -4.09
C VAL A 114 2.97 6.15 -5.21
N THR A 115 4.22 6.61 -5.20
CA THR A 115 4.70 7.60 -6.16
C THR A 115 5.07 6.98 -7.53
N PRO A 116 4.94 7.73 -8.64
CA PRO A 116 5.35 7.26 -9.97
C PRO A 116 6.80 6.77 -10.06
N PRO A 117 7.80 7.43 -9.43
CA PRO A 117 9.19 6.94 -9.43
C PRO A 117 9.32 5.53 -8.84
N LEU A 118 8.54 5.17 -7.81
CA LEU A 118 8.59 3.84 -7.25
C LEU A 118 8.04 2.80 -8.24
N PHE A 119 6.91 3.07 -8.89
CA PHE A 119 6.36 2.17 -9.91
C PHE A 119 7.32 2.00 -11.09
N ARG A 120 7.95 3.09 -11.54
CA ARG A 120 8.99 3.03 -12.57
C ARG A 120 10.17 2.17 -12.14
N TYR A 121 10.62 2.28 -10.89
CA TYR A 121 11.71 1.45 -10.36
C TYR A 121 11.32 -0.02 -10.25
N LEU A 122 10.13 -0.33 -9.75
CA LEU A 122 9.64 -1.71 -9.63
C LEU A 122 9.47 -2.37 -11.01
N ALA A 123 9.07 -1.62 -12.04
CA ALA A 123 8.97 -2.10 -13.40
C ALA A 123 10.33 -2.47 -14.05
N LEU A 124 11.46 -2.08 -13.44
CA LEU A 124 12.78 -2.54 -13.86
C LEU A 124 13.06 -3.99 -13.46
N GLU A 125 12.25 -4.59 -12.58
CA GLU A 125 12.41 -5.96 -12.06
C GLU A 125 13.82 -6.24 -11.48
N ALA A 126 14.49 -5.21 -10.96
CA ALA A 126 15.87 -5.26 -10.48
C ALA A 126 15.97 -5.46 -8.95
N LEU A 127 14.93 -5.99 -8.32
CA LEU A 127 14.95 -6.31 -6.89
C LEU A 127 15.74 -7.60 -6.62
N ASP A 128 16.45 -7.63 -5.50
CA ASP A 128 17.23 -8.76 -5.03
C ASP A 128 16.42 -9.62 -4.06
N LYS A 129 16.30 -10.92 -4.36
CA LYS A 129 15.53 -11.90 -3.57
C LYS A 129 16.09 -12.11 -2.16
N GLY A 130 17.35 -11.72 -1.91
CA GLY A 130 17.98 -11.76 -0.58
C GLY A 130 17.70 -10.54 0.30
N SER A 131 16.91 -9.57 -0.19
CA SER A 131 16.81 -8.24 0.40
C SER A 131 15.39 -7.87 0.85
N MET A 132 15.30 -7.08 1.93
CA MET A 132 14.07 -6.45 2.39
C MET A 132 14.11 -4.96 2.08
N TYR A 133 13.12 -4.47 1.34
CA TYR A 133 13.03 -3.08 0.92
C TYR A 133 12.10 -2.30 1.85
N ARG A 134 12.49 -1.05 2.14
CA ARG A 134 11.68 -0.06 2.87
C ARG A 134 11.78 1.27 2.15
N ILE A 135 10.73 2.07 2.26
CA ILE A 135 10.68 3.44 1.76
C ILE A 135 10.04 4.32 2.82
N ASP A 136 10.48 5.57 2.89
CA ASP A 136 9.89 6.55 3.80
C ASP A 136 8.46 6.89 3.36
N ARG A 137 7.59 7.05 4.35
CA ARG A 137 6.22 7.52 4.17
C ARG A 137 6.18 8.99 4.54
N HIS A 138 5.60 9.81 3.67
CA HIS A 138 5.30 11.20 3.96
C HIS A 138 3.80 11.36 4.17
N ASP A 139 3.42 11.88 5.33
CA ASP A 139 2.03 12.18 5.64
C ASP A 139 1.62 13.51 5.03
N VAL A 140 0.51 13.48 4.31
CA VAL A 140 -0.11 14.69 3.78
C VAL A 140 -1.19 15.09 4.77
N GLY A 141 -1.02 16.25 5.39
CA GLY A 141 -2.04 16.84 6.26
C GLY A 141 -3.31 17.20 5.48
N PRO A 142 -4.44 17.43 6.17
CA PRO A 142 -5.61 17.98 5.50
C PRO A 142 -5.21 19.26 4.76
N SER A 143 -5.58 19.34 3.48
CA SER A 143 -5.34 20.54 2.67
C SER A 143 -5.80 21.76 3.45
N HIS A 144 -4.88 22.69 3.75
CA HIS A 144 -5.26 23.97 4.32
C HIS A 144 -6.30 24.60 3.38
N PRO A 145 -7.39 25.20 3.87
CA PRO A 145 -8.37 25.87 3.02
C PRO A 145 -7.66 27.01 2.27
N GLY A 146 -7.24 26.73 1.04
CA GLY A 146 -6.31 27.56 0.27
C GLY A 146 -5.47 26.76 -0.73
N CYS A 147 -5.15 25.50 -0.41
CA CYS A 147 -4.55 24.57 -1.38
C CYS A 147 -5.67 23.82 -2.10
N GLY A 148 -6.36 24.51 -3.00
CA GLY A 148 -7.20 23.84 -3.97
C GLY A 148 -6.31 22.95 -4.84
N MET A 149 -6.65 21.67 -4.98
CA MET A 149 -6.28 20.96 -6.21
C MET A 149 -6.90 21.77 -7.34
N SER A 150 -6.09 22.58 -8.01
CA SER A 150 -6.51 23.36 -9.16
C SER A 150 -7.12 22.37 -10.16
N ARG A 151 -8.37 22.64 -10.53
CA ARG A 151 -9.03 21.98 -11.66
C ARG A 151 -8.04 21.97 -12.82
N ALA A 152 -7.92 20.83 -13.49
CA ALA A 152 -7.16 20.72 -14.73
C ALA A 152 -7.56 21.91 -15.63
N VAL A 153 -6.59 22.79 -15.91
CA VAL A 153 -6.77 23.89 -16.85
C VAL A 153 -6.82 23.28 -18.23
N GLU A 154 -8.02 23.15 -18.78
CA GLU A 154 -8.22 22.97 -20.22
C GLU A 154 -7.90 24.30 -20.91
N THR A 155 -6.63 24.53 -21.24
CA THR A 155 -6.16 25.22 -22.46
C THR A 155 -4.63 25.33 -22.47
N PRO A 156 -3.97 25.15 -23.63
CA PRO A 156 -2.53 25.31 -23.77
C PRO A 156 -2.21 26.79 -24.03
N GLY A 157 -1.77 27.52 -23.00
CA GLY A 157 -1.40 28.93 -23.14
C GLY A 157 -0.49 29.48 -22.04
N ASP A 158 -0.71 29.10 -20.77
CA ASP A 158 -0.15 29.87 -19.65
C ASP A 158 0.80 29.07 -18.72
N ALA A 159 1.56 28.13 -19.27
CA ALA A 159 2.46 27.27 -18.49
C ALA A 159 3.67 27.99 -17.87
N GLU A 160 3.90 29.28 -18.16
CA GLU A 160 5.14 29.97 -17.75
C GLU A 160 4.96 30.97 -16.59
N ALA A 161 3.73 31.21 -16.09
CA ALA A 161 3.49 32.24 -15.06
C ALA A 161 3.26 31.71 -13.63
N VAL A 162 3.04 30.40 -13.43
CA VAL A 162 2.65 29.86 -12.10
C VAL A 162 3.81 29.23 -11.32
N ALA A 163 5.00 29.13 -11.92
CA ALA A 163 6.18 28.53 -11.27
C ALA A 163 6.93 29.47 -10.29
N GLY A 164 6.55 30.76 -10.21
CA GLY A 164 7.34 31.80 -9.54
C GLY A 164 7.12 31.99 -8.03
N GLU A 165 5.99 31.58 -7.46
CA GLU A 165 5.59 32.04 -6.11
C GLU A 165 5.67 30.98 -4.99
N CYS A 166 6.11 29.75 -5.25
CA CYS A 166 6.23 28.70 -4.21
C CYS A 166 7.67 28.35 -3.81
N LEU A 167 8.69 29.03 -4.34
CA LEU A 167 10.11 28.76 -4.02
C LEU A 167 10.70 29.84 -3.10
N GLY A 168 10.08 30.03 -1.94
CA GLY A 168 10.59 30.89 -0.87
C GLY A 168 10.91 30.08 0.38
N GLY A 169 11.98 29.28 0.36
CA GLY A 169 12.50 28.64 1.58
C GLY A 169 13.06 27.23 1.41
N VAL A 170 14.09 27.06 0.58
CA VAL A 170 14.95 25.86 0.67
C VAL A 170 16.33 26.32 1.11
N SER A 171 16.59 26.25 2.41
CA SER A 171 17.96 26.28 2.92
C SER A 171 18.65 25.00 2.43
N GLN A 172 19.80 25.18 1.78
CA GLN A 172 20.63 24.12 1.22
C GLN A 172 21.02 23.12 2.31
N VAL A 173 20.41 21.93 2.31
CA VAL A 173 20.89 20.79 3.09
C VAL A 173 21.70 19.92 2.15
N GLN A 174 23.03 19.91 2.35
CA GLN A 174 23.94 18.98 1.69
C GLN A 174 23.51 17.54 1.96
N SER A 175 23.39 16.74 0.89
CA SER A 175 23.06 15.32 0.99
C SER A 175 24.19 14.54 1.69
N PRO A 176 23.93 13.79 2.77
CA PRO A 176 24.92 12.86 3.31
C PRO A 176 25.05 11.63 2.38
N PRO A 177 26.24 11.02 2.27
CA PRO A 177 26.44 9.84 1.43
C PRO A 177 25.68 8.61 1.98
N LEU A 178 25.24 7.76 1.06
CA LEU A 178 24.50 6.52 1.31
C LEU A 178 25.27 5.59 2.28
N PRO A 179 24.64 5.07 3.35
CA PRO A 179 25.28 4.11 4.23
C PRO A 179 25.37 2.73 3.57
N ASN A 180 26.59 2.31 3.28
CA ASN A 180 26.93 0.96 2.87
C ASN A 180 27.00 0.07 4.12
N THR A 181 25.93 -0.69 4.44
CA THR A 181 26.00 -1.70 5.51
C THR A 181 25.36 -3.02 5.06
N LYS A 182 26.21 -3.91 4.52
CA LYS A 182 25.92 -5.35 4.53
C LYS A 182 25.93 -5.81 5.98
N THR A 183 24.77 -6.06 6.54
CA THR A 183 24.67 -6.68 7.88
C THR A 183 24.79 -8.18 7.70
N THR A 184 25.96 -8.73 7.99
CA THR A 184 26.18 -10.19 8.02
C THR A 184 25.49 -10.78 9.25
N ARG A 185 24.72 -11.85 9.03
CA ARG A 185 24.05 -12.61 10.09
C ARG A 185 25.09 -13.33 10.96
N PRO A 186 25.08 -13.23 12.30
CA PRO A 186 25.92 -14.09 13.12
C PRO A 186 25.35 -15.52 13.09
N THR A 187 26.17 -16.46 12.64
CA THR A 187 25.97 -17.89 12.86
C THR A 187 26.19 -18.19 14.34
N ASN A 188 25.16 -18.68 15.03
CA ASN A 188 25.38 -19.32 16.32
C ASN A 188 24.95 -20.78 16.25
N THR A 189 25.97 -21.62 16.12
CA THR A 189 25.93 -23.05 16.38
C THR A 189 26.00 -23.22 17.89
N GLN A 190 25.00 -23.84 18.51
CA GLN A 190 25.22 -24.90 19.50
C GLN A 190 23.87 -25.47 19.94
N ALA A 191 23.73 -26.77 19.68
CA ALA A 191 22.70 -27.62 20.20
C ALA A 191 23.07 -28.01 21.63
N THR A 192 22.13 -27.89 22.56
CA THR A 192 22.14 -28.63 23.83
C THR A 192 20.71 -29.05 24.15
N THR A 193 20.50 -30.36 24.22
CA THR A 193 19.40 -31.05 24.92
C THR A 193 20.04 -32.13 25.79
N PRO A 194 19.36 -32.70 26.78
CA PRO A 194 18.44 -32.12 27.77
C PRO A 194 18.90 -32.50 29.20
N THR A 195 18.24 -32.01 30.25
CA THR A 195 18.30 -32.65 31.56
C THR A 195 16.92 -32.67 32.18
N ASP A 196 16.44 -33.88 32.45
CA ASP A 196 15.26 -34.21 33.24
C ASP A 196 15.33 -33.60 34.64
N ILE A 197 14.23 -32.97 35.10
CA ILE A 197 13.45 -33.26 36.32
C ILE A 197 12.03 -32.72 36.09
#